data_AF-A0A2T3L0Z3-F1
#
_entry.id   AF-A0A2T3L0Z3-F1
#
_cell.length_a   1.000
_cell.length_b   1.000
_cell.length_c   1.000
_cell.angle_alpha   90.00
_cell.angle_beta   90.00
_cell.angle_gamma   90.00
#
_symmetry.space_group_name_H-M   'P 1'
#
loop_
_entity.id
_entity.type
_entity.pdbx_description
1 polymer ?
#
loop_
_entity_poly.entity_id
_entity_poly.type
_entity_poly.pdbx_seq_one_letter_code
_entity_poly.pdbx_strand_id
1 'polypeptide(L)'
;FFMEKRHESTVTSLFKKEAMKDSPNEKGAKKYRFTSEKIDWSKGSAVGYVAKYLSKNIDGKHIDSDRSTTLEGTEAAERVVTWARVNRIRQFQFIGGPSVTVWRELRRIRQDLKEDDAVFNRLDKGEWLTLENVRRAADSSDWEAFCLAMGGVFVRRNDQTVKPVYQVPTIMEKLIDEFGEEHATTLTSKTRYGDDANTRVIGVVFKAAYLATRGRQWKTENKEKFLRGTKRIMTGVTDIFEVLEREGEYQRMADEQYDQYQQYLQRVDELTAFAFDESQWPAFVG
;
A
#
# COMPACT_ATOMS: atom_id res chain seq x y z
N PHE A 1 20.39 18.19 -16.26
CA PHE A 1 20.52 17.43 -17.53
C PHE A 1 20.10 15.99 -17.26
N PHE A 2 19.47 15.30 -18.22
CA PHE A 2 19.09 13.88 -18.03
C PHE A 2 20.29 12.91 -18.01
N MET A 3 21.43 13.37 -18.53
CA MET A 3 22.70 12.65 -18.51
C MET A 3 23.84 13.67 -18.52
N GLU A 4 25.03 13.26 -18.09
CA GLU A 4 26.22 14.09 -18.23
C GLU A 4 26.64 14.23 -19.71
N LYS A 5 27.19 15.40 -20.07
CA LYS A 5 27.55 15.73 -21.45
C LYS A 5 28.51 14.70 -22.08
N ARG A 6 29.43 14.14 -21.30
CA ARG A 6 30.37 13.09 -21.76
C ARG A 6 29.68 11.80 -22.21
N HIS A 7 28.48 11.53 -21.74
CA HIS A 7 27.72 10.31 -22.07
C HIS A 7 26.73 10.52 -23.24
N GLU A 8 26.57 11.74 -23.74
CA GLU A 8 25.58 12.09 -24.77
C GLU A 8 25.72 11.23 -26.03
N SER A 9 26.94 11.05 -26.54
CA SER A 9 27.18 10.31 -27.78
C SER A 9 26.89 8.81 -27.60
N THR A 10 27.37 8.23 -26.50
CA THR A 10 27.17 6.81 -26.17
C THR A 10 25.70 6.49 -26.00
N VAL A 11 24.95 7.28 -25.21
CA VAL A 11 23.53 7.04 -24.96
C VAL A 11 22.71 7.19 -26.24
N THR A 12 22.96 8.24 -27.03
CA THR A 12 22.30 8.45 -28.32
C THR A 12 22.55 7.27 -29.27
N SER A 13 23.78 6.77 -29.33
CA SER A 13 24.12 5.62 -30.17
C SER A 13 23.43 4.33 -29.71
N LEU A 14 23.35 4.09 -28.40
CA LEU A 14 22.66 2.92 -27.83
C LEU A 14 21.17 2.97 -28.13
N PHE A 15 20.49 4.10 -27.87
CA PHE A 15 19.07 4.23 -28.18
C PHE A 15 18.78 4.09 -29.67
N LYS A 16 19.60 4.70 -30.53
CA LYS A 16 19.46 4.53 -31.98
C LYS A 16 19.61 3.06 -32.39
N LYS A 17 20.60 2.35 -31.83
CA LYS A 17 20.79 0.91 -32.10
C LYS A 17 19.57 0.10 -31.70
N GLU A 18 19.03 0.32 -30.50
CA GLU A 18 17.85 -0.40 -30.01
C GLU A 18 16.60 -0.06 -30.84
N ALA A 19 16.36 1.22 -31.16
CA ALA A 19 15.22 1.66 -31.97
C ALA A 19 15.23 1.07 -33.39
N MET A 20 16.42 0.77 -33.92
CA MET A 20 16.59 0.16 -35.25
C MET A 20 16.54 -1.38 -35.23
N LYS A 21 16.42 -2.04 -34.08
CA LYS A 21 16.34 -3.52 -34.03
C LYS A 21 15.04 -4.06 -34.65
N ASP A 22 13.95 -3.37 -34.41
CA ASP A 22 12.68 -3.70 -35.04
C ASP A 22 12.65 -3.08 -36.46
N SER A 23 12.29 -3.90 -37.45
CA SER A 23 12.05 -3.54 -38.85
C SER A 23 12.99 -2.47 -39.44
N PRO A 24 14.32 -2.67 -39.42
CA PRO A 24 15.32 -1.66 -39.83
C PRO A 24 15.20 -1.21 -41.30
N ASN A 25 14.56 -2.02 -42.13
CA ASN A 25 14.47 -1.83 -43.58
C ASN A 25 13.17 -1.19 -44.05
N GLU A 26 12.25 -0.82 -43.14
CA GLU A 26 11.02 -0.14 -43.53
C GLU A 26 11.32 1.21 -44.20
N LYS A 27 10.40 1.66 -45.07
CA LYS A 27 10.57 2.90 -45.81
C LYS A 27 10.61 4.10 -44.83
N GLY A 28 11.77 4.75 -44.76
CA GLY A 28 11.97 5.91 -43.88
C GLY A 28 12.45 5.56 -42.46
N ALA A 29 12.81 4.29 -42.18
CA ALA A 29 13.30 3.85 -40.87
C ALA A 29 14.35 4.79 -40.27
N LYS A 30 15.40 5.11 -41.06
CA LYS A 30 16.50 5.98 -40.65
C LYS A 30 16.07 7.40 -40.24
N LYS A 31 14.91 7.88 -40.70
CA LYS A 31 14.39 9.23 -40.45
C LYS A 31 13.38 9.24 -39.30
N TYR A 32 12.53 8.21 -39.18
CA TYR A 32 11.37 8.24 -38.29
C TYR A 32 11.50 7.36 -37.03
N ARG A 33 12.38 6.35 -37.03
CA ARG A 33 12.54 5.43 -35.88
C ARG A 33 13.20 6.09 -34.68
N PHE A 34 14.09 7.06 -34.91
CA PHE A 34 14.84 7.71 -33.84
C PHE A 34 15.25 9.13 -34.22
N THR A 35 14.87 10.09 -33.38
CA THR A 35 15.28 11.50 -33.46
C THR A 35 15.81 11.92 -32.10
N SER A 36 17.01 12.51 -32.07
CA SER A 36 17.60 13.09 -30.87
C SER A 36 17.70 14.60 -31.03
N GLU A 37 17.04 15.34 -30.14
CA GLU A 37 17.09 16.81 -30.11
C GLU A 37 17.76 17.28 -28.82
N LYS A 38 18.65 18.28 -28.93
CA LYS A 38 19.25 18.91 -27.76
C LYS A 38 18.24 19.87 -27.12
N ILE A 39 18.24 19.94 -25.79
CA ILE A 39 17.38 20.87 -25.06
C ILE A 39 17.77 22.30 -25.43
N ASP A 40 16.79 23.06 -25.89
CA ASP A 40 16.86 24.50 -26.10
C ASP A 40 16.20 25.19 -24.89
N TRP A 41 17.02 25.74 -24.01
CA TRP A 41 16.54 26.37 -22.76
C TRP A 41 15.66 27.59 -22.99
N SER A 42 15.73 28.23 -24.17
CA SER A 42 14.83 29.33 -24.53
C SER A 42 13.39 28.84 -24.74
N LYS A 43 13.21 27.56 -25.06
CA LYS A 43 11.89 26.90 -25.26
C LYS A 43 11.40 26.18 -24.01
N GLY A 44 12.16 26.23 -22.92
CA GLY A 44 11.85 25.60 -21.64
C GLY A 44 12.77 24.43 -21.30
N SER A 45 12.61 23.94 -20.07
CA SER A 45 13.41 22.81 -19.59
C SER A 45 12.83 21.48 -20.07
N ALA A 46 13.68 20.45 -20.04
CA ALA A 46 13.28 19.07 -20.27
C ALA A 46 12.15 18.59 -19.34
N VAL A 47 12.20 18.99 -18.07
CA VAL A 47 11.15 18.70 -17.08
C VAL A 47 9.87 19.43 -17.45
N GLY A 48 9.98 20.72 -17.84
CA GLY A 48 8.84 21.50 -18.32
C GLY A 48 8.21 20.92 -19.58
N TYR A 49 9.01 20.36 -20.49
CA TYR A 49 8.52 19.63 -21.65
C TYR A 49 7.70 18.40 -21.22
N VAL A 50 8.23 17.53 -20.36
CA VAL A 50 7.48 16.35 -19.87
C VAL A 50 6.21 16.76 -19.12
N ALA A 51 6.29 17.76 -18.24
CA ALA A 51 5.14 18.30 -17.49
C ALA A 51 4.06 18.84 -18.44
N LYS A 52 4.45 19.55 -19.50
CA LYS A 52 3.52 20.04 -20.53
C LYS A 52 2.74 18.90 -21.18
N TYR A 53 3.38 17.80 -21.55
CA TYR A 53 2.67 16.66 -22.17
C TYR A 53 1.80 15.88 -21.17
N LEU A 54 2.20 15.82 -19.90
CA LEU A 54 1.37 15.27 -18.81
C LEU A 54 0.10 16.10 -18.62
N SER A 55 0.23 17.42 -18.42
CA SER A 55 -0.92 18.31 -18.23
C SER A 55 -1.89 18.23 -19.40
N LYS A 56 -1.39 18.36 -20.64
CA LYS A 56 -2.18 18.28 -21.87
C LYS A 56 -3.09 17.06 -21.95
N ASN A 57 -2.66 15.90 -21.45
CA ASN A 57 -3.46 14.68 -21.50
C ASN A 57 -4.36 14.48 -20.26
N ILE A 58 -4.06 15.17 -19.14
CA ILE A 58 -4.84 15.05 -17.91
C ILE A 58 -5.99 16.07 -17.88
N ASP A 59 -5.69 17.34 -18.17
CA ASP A 59 -6.64 18.45 -18.06
C ASP A 59 -7.09 19.01 -19.42
N GLY A 60 -6.29 18.83 -20.48
CA GLY A 60 -6.56 19.42 -21.79
C GLY A 60 -6.54 20.96 -21.78
N LYS A 61 -6.10 21.58 -20.69
CA LYS A 61 -6.11 23.02 -20.48
C LYS A 61 -5.05 23.65 -21.38
N HIS A 62 -5.40 24.73 -22.07
CA HIS A 62 -4.56 25.38 -23.10
C HIS A 62 -4.37 24.56 -24.39
N ILE A 63 -5.32 23.66 -24.69
CA ILE A 63 -5.49 23.07 -26.02
C ILE A 63 -6.86 23.52 -26.53
N ASP A 64 -6.88 24.38 -27.55
CA ASP A 64 -8.12 24.94 -28.07
C ASP A 64 -8.98 23.86 -28.74
N SER A 65 -8.38 22.98 -29.53
CA SER A 65 -9.11 21.87 -30.16
C SER A 65 -8.22 20.65 -30.34
N ASP A 66 -8.83 19.48 -30.30
CA ASP A 66 -8.16 18.26 -30.71
C ASP A 66 -8.01 18.23 -32.25
N ARG A 67 -6.84 17.82 -32.74
CA ARG A 67 -6.54 17.84 -34.17
C ARG A 67 -7.29 16.75 -34.96
N SER A 68 -7.71 15.70 -34.27
CA SER A 68 -8.29 14.51 -34.90
C SER A 68 -9.81 14.41 -34.73
N THR A 69 -10.41 15.31 -33.96
CA THR A 69 -11.83 15.34 -33.65
C THR A 69 -12.36 16.78 -33.71
N THR A 70 -13.67 16.95 -33.58
CA THR A 70 -14.31 18.26 -33.44
C THR A 70 -14.43 18.70 -31.99
N LEU A 71 -13.74 18.02 -31.06
CA LEU A 71 -13.85 18.27 -29.63
C LEU A 71 -12.87 19.35 -29.18
N GLU A 72 -13.29 20.13 -28.19
CA GLU A 72 -12.41 21.00 -27.43
C GLU A 72 -11.34 20.17 -26.71
N GLY A 73 -10.16 20.73 -26.49
CA GLY A 73 -9.04 19.98 -25.90
C GLY A 73 -9.33 19.40 -24.51
N THR A 74 -10.15 20.08 -23.71
CA THR A 74 -10.59 19.63 -22.39
C THR A 74 -11.52 18.42 -22.47
N GLU A 75 -12.49 18.43 -23.38
CA GLU A 75 -13.45 17.33 -23.57
C GLU A 75 -12.74 16.09 -24.15
N ALA A 76 -11.82 16.30 -25.10
CA ALA A 76 -11.00 15.22 -25.64
C ALA A 76 -10.14 14.57 -24.53
N ALA A 77 -9.47 15.38 -23.70
CA ALA A 77 -8.66 14.88 -22.59
C ALA A 77 -9.50 14.09 -21.57
N GLU A 78 -10.69 14.58 -21.20
CA GLU A 78 -11.59 13.87 -20.29
C GLU A 78 -12.00 12.50 -20.84
N ARG A 79 -12.36 12.43 -22.13
CA ARG A 79 -12.75 11.16 -22.78
C ARG A 79 -11.59 10.18 -22.83
N VAL A 80 -10.38 10.63 -23.20
CA VAL A 80 -9.17 9.81 -23.21
C VAL A 80 -8.85 9.29 -21.80
N VAL A 81 -8.91 10.16 -20.79
CA VAL A 81 -8.67 9.78 -19.39
C VAL A 81 -9.71 8.77 -18.91
N THR A 82 -10.98 8.99 -19.24
CA THR A 82 -12.09 8.09 -18.88
C THR A 82 -11.90 6.72 -19.51
N TRP A 83 -11.64 6.66 -20.82
CA TRP A 83 -11.37 5.42 -21.53
C TRP A 83 -10.16 4.68 -20.95
N ALA A 84 -9.05 5.38 -20.71
CA ALA A 84 -7.86 4.78 -20.12
C ALA A 84 -8.14 4.20 -18.72
N ARG A 85 -8.91 4.91 -17.88
CA ARG A 85 -9.30 4.44 -16.54
C ARG A 85 -10.22 3.22 -16.59
N VAL A 86 -11.24 3.24 -17.45
CA VAL A 86 -12.18 2.13 -17.64
C VAL A 86 -11.44 0.86 -18.06
N ASN A 87 -10.46 1.01 -18.96
CA ASN A 87 -9.65 -0.11 -19.47
C ASN A 87 -8.41 -0.41 -18.61
N ARG A 88 -8.22 0.28 -17.48
CA ARG A 88 -7.06 0.14 -16.57
C ARG A 88 -5.70 0.34 -17.26
N ILE A 89 -5.66 1.19 -18.29
CA ILE A 89 -4.47 1.54 -19.05
C ILE A 89 -3.75 2.70 -18.36
N ARG A 90 -2.45 2.53 -18.10
CA ARG A 90 -1.59 3.60 -17.62
C ARG A 90 -1.17 4.48 -18.79
N GLN A 91 -1.67 5.72 -18.83
CA GLN A 91 -1.30 6.69 -19.87
C GLN A 91 0.18 7.06 -19.82
N PHE A 92 0.73 7.17 -18.60
CA PHE A 92 2.14 7.45 -18.37
C PHE A 92 2.74 6.40 -17.45
N GLN A 93 3.85 5.81 -17.88
CA GLN A 93 4.61 4.86 -17.09
C GLN A 93 6.08 5.25 -17.18
N PHE A 94 6.59 5.87 -16.11
CA PHE A 94 8.03 6.06 -15.97
C PHE A 94 8.71 4.70 -15.87
N ILE A 95 9.85 4.58 -16.54
CA ILE A 95 10.69 3.39 -16.55
C ILE A 95 11.87 3.65 -15.62
N GLY A 96 12.11 2.73 -14.69
CA GLY A 96 13.09 2.91 -13.61
C GLY A 96 12.49 3.59 -12.37
N GLY A 97 13.32 3.77 -11.34
CA GLY A 97 12.93 4.38 -10.07
C GLY A 97 12.30 3.42 -9.04
N PRO A 98 12.14 3.91 -7.79
CA PRO A 98 11.51 3.14 -6.71
C PRO A 98 10.01 2.96 -6.94
N SER A 99 9.43 1.95 -6.29
CA SER A 99 8.01 1.62 -6.43
C SER A 99 7.08 2.75 -5.94
N VAL A 100 6.38 3.40 -6.87
CA VAL A 100 5.29 4.36 -6.56
C VAL A 100 4.15 3.68 -5.80
N THR A 101 3.97 2.36 -5.97
CA THR A 101 2.99 1.60 -5.18
C THR A 101 3.36 1.63 -3.70
N VAL A 102 4.62 1.34 -3.37
CA VAL A 102 5.12 1.38 -1.98
C VAL A 102 4.97 2.79 -1.39
N TRP A 103 5.36 3.82 -2.16
CA TRP A 103 5.15 5.21 -1.76
C TRP A 103 3.70 5.50 -1.35
N ARG A 104 2.74 5.07 -2.18
CA ARG A 104 1.30 5.29 -1.90
C ARG A 104 0.81 4.50 -0.69
N GLU A 105 1.32 3.30 -0.47
CA GLU A 105 0.92 2.45 0.66
C GLU A 105 1.53 2.94 1.97
N LEU A 106 2.80 3.36 2.00
CA LEU A 106 3.41 3.98 3.19
C LEU A 106 2.74 5.29 3.57
N ARG A 107 2.26 6.06 2.59
CA ARG A 107 1.38 7.22 2.83
C ARG A 107 0.00 6.86 3.39
N ARG A 108 -0.30 5.61 3.72
CA ARG A 108 -1.48 5.26 4.53
C ARG A 108 -1.12 5.15 6.01
N ILE A 109 0.16 4.98 6.31
CA ILE A 109 0.71 4.86 7.67
C ILE A 109 1.19 6.24 8.12
N ARG A 110 0.28 6.99 8.74
CA ARG A 110 0.56 8.34 9.28
C ARG A 110 1.34 8.32 10.58
N GLN A 111 1.21 7.23 11.33
CA GLN A 111 1.85 7.05 12.63
C GLN A 111 3.29 6.62 12.43
N ASP A 112 4.16 7.09 13.31
CA ASP A 112 5.55 6.67 13.35
C ASP A 112 5.63 5.20 13.77
N LEU A 113 6.50 4.44 13.12
CA LEU A 113 6.74 3.05 13.46
C LEU A 113 7.63 3.03 14.70
N LYS A 114 7.15 2.53 15.84
CA LYS A 114 7.97 2.51 17.06
C LYS A 114 8.94 1.33 17.00
N GLU A 115 10.16 1.53 17.49
CA GLU A 115 11.18 0.46 17.56
C GLU A 115 10.66 -0.74 18.36
N ASP A 116 9.90 -0.47 19.42
CA ASP A 116 9.36 -1.47 20.36
C ASP A 116 8.10 -2.22 19.86
N ASP A 117 7.59 -1.93 18.66
CA ASP A 117 6.43 -2.65 18.14
C ASP A 117 6.80 -4.11 17.84
N ALA A 118 5.95 -5.05 18.27
CA ALA A 118 6.18 -6.49 18.11
C ALA A 118 6.46 -6.94 16.67
N VAL A 119 5.99 -6.18 15.68
CA VAL A 119 6.21 -6.41 14.24
C VAL A 119 7.68 -6.20 13.85
N PHE A 120 8.42 -5.37 14.59
CA PHE A 120 9.80 -4.97 14.29
C PHE A 120 10.85 -5.58 15.22
N ASN A 121 10.46 -6.40 16.21
CA ASN A 121 11.39 -7.07 17.14
C ASN A 121 12.50 -7.89 16.47
N ARG A 122 12.35 -8.22 15.18
CA ARG A 122 13.34 -9.00 14.40
C ARG A 122 14.28 -8.12 13.59
N LEU A 123 14.05 -6.81 13.55
CA LEU A 123 14.86 -5.84 12.85
C LEU A 123 15.94 -5.31 13.78
N ASP A 124 17.15 -5.11 13.27
CA ASP A 124 18.16 -4.32 13.97
C ASP A 124 17.78 -2.83 13.97
N LYS A 125 18.33 -2.05 14.90
CA LYS A 125 18.08 -0.61 15.02
C LYS A 125 18.36 0.14 13.72
N GLY A 126 19.42 -0.23 13.00
CA GLY A 126 19.72 0.35 11.69
C GLY A 126 18.68 0.01 10.62
N GLU A 127 18.11 -1.20 10.68
CA GLU A 127 17.11 -1.68 9.75
C GLU A 127 15.74 -1.04 10.00
N TRP A 128 15.33 -0.94 11.27
CA TRP A 128 14.15 -0.20 11.69
C TRP A 128 14.25 1.27 11.25
N LEU A 129 15.39 1.93 11.51
CA LEU A 129 15.60 3.32 11.12
C LEU A 129 15.52 3.49 9.60
N THR A 130 16.02 2.52 8.83
CA THR A 130 15.90 2.52 7.38
C THR A 130 14.43 2.48 6.94
N LEU A 131 13.63 1.58 7.52
CA LEU A 131 12.20 1.49 7.23
C LEU A 131 11.45 2.77 7.59
N GLU A 132 11.70 3.32 8.78
CA GLU A 132 11.07 4.55 9.24
C GLU A 132 11.48 5.75 8.38
N ASN A 133 12.74 5.83 7.93
CA ASN A 133 13.18 6.85 6.97
C ASN A 133 12.41 6.78 5.65
N VAL A 134 12.17 5.57 5.12
CA VAL A 134 11.37 5.38 3.90
C VAL A 134 9.91 5.84 4.14
N ARG A 135 9.30 5.46 5.27
CA ARG A 135 7.94 5.89 5.63
C ARG A 135 7.85 7.41 5.80
N ARG A 136 8.76 8.00 6.57
CA ARG A 136 8.81 9.44 6.83
C ARG A 136 8.99 10.26 5.55
N ALA A 137 9.86 9.80 4.64
CA ALA A 137 10.01 10.44 3.33
C ALA A 137 8.71 10.37 2.51
N ALA A 138 8.01 9.22 2.54
CA ALA A 138 6.72 9.08 1.89
C ALA A 138 5.65 10.00 2.48
N ASP A 139 5.57 10.07 3.81
CA ASP A 139 4.58 10.85 4.55
C ASP A 139 4.77 12.37 4.37
N SER A 140 6.01 12.84 4.49
CA SER A 140 6.40 14.25 4.25
C SER A 140 6.33 14.68 2.79
N SER A 141 6.00 13.77 1.87
CA SER A 141 5.96 14.01 0.42
C SER A 141 7.33 14.36 -0.19
N ASP A 142 8.43 13.97 0.45
CA ASP A 142 9.78 14.09 -0.10
C ASP A 142 10.14 12.89 -1.00
N TRP A 143 9.91 13.07 -2.30
CA TRP A 143 10.18 12.03 -3.29
C TRP A 143 11.68 11.75 -3.46
N GLU A 144 12.53 12.75 -3.29
CA GLU A 144 13.99 12.61 -3.43
C GLU A 144 14.54 11.75 -2.29
N ALA A 145 14.22 12.10 -1.04
CA ALA A 145 14.61 11.33 0.13
C ALA A 145 14.10 9.88 0.06
N PHE A 146 12.89 9.67 -0.44
CA PHE A 146 12.35 8.33 -0.65
C PHE A 146 13.09 7.55 -1.71
N CYS A 147 13.46 8.18 -2.83
CA CYS A 147 14.28 7.53 -3.86
C CYS A 147 15.62 7.07 -3.28
N LEU A 148 16.27 7.91 -2.48
CA LEU A 148 17.54 7.58 -1.84
C LEU A 148 17.36 6.43 -0.83
N ALA A 149 16.37 6.51 0.04
CA ALA A 149 16.10 5.49 1.07
C ALA A 149 15.69 4.12 0.47
N MET A 150 15.13 4.10 -0.74
CA MET A 150 14.77 2.89 -1.47
C MET A 150 15.93 2.24 -2.24
N GLY A 151 17.15 2.81 -2.16
CA GLY A 151 18.35 2.31 -2.84
C GLY A 151 18.73 3.09 -4.11
N GLY A 152 18.06 4.20 -4.41
CA GLY A 152 18.33 5.08 -5.55
C GLY A 152 17.48 4.77 -6.80
N VAL A 153 17.68 5.58 -7.85
CA VAL A 153 16.84 5.54 -9.07
C VAL A 153 17.09 4.30 -9.95
N PHE A 154 18.29 3.71 -9.85
CA PHE A 154 18.73 2.57 -10.66
C PHE A 154 18.75 1.23 -9.92
N VAL A 155 18.24 1.19 -8.69
CA VAL A 155 18.13 -0.06 -7.92
C VAL A 155 17.26 -1.06 -8.67
N ARG A 156 17.68 -2.33 -8.69
CA ARG A 156 16.85 -3.39 -9.28
C ARG A 156 15.59 -3.56 -8.43
N ARG A 157 14.48 -3.95 -9.05
CA ARG A 157 13.20 -4.16 -8.33
C ARG A 157 13.31 -5.13 -7.16
N ASN A 158 14.13 -6.17 -7.31
CA ASN A 158 14.35 -7.17 -6.27
C ASN A 158 15.25 -6.68 -5.13
N ASP A 159 15.99 -5.59 -5.35
CA ASP A 159 16.94 -5.04 -4.38
C ASP A 159 16.40 -3.76 -3.72
N GLN A 160 15.18 -3.36 -4.05
CA GLN A 160 14.49 -2.26 -3.37
C GLN A 160 14.29 -2.59 -1.89
N THR A 161 14.55 -1.59 -1.03
CA THR A 161 14.42 -1.67 0.43
C THR A 161 13.07 -2.25 0.81
N VAL A 162 11.98 -1.56 0.47
CA VAL A 162 10.61 -1.96 0.79
C VAL A 162 9.90 -2.48 -0.47
N LYS A 163 9.09 -3.54 -0.32
CA LYS A 163 8.38 -4.16 -1.45
C LYS A 163 6.87 -4.16 -1.23
N PRO A 164 6.06 -3.98 -2.30
CA PRO A 164 4.63 -4.14 -2.20
C PRO A 164 4.27 -5.62 -2.06
N VAL A 165 3.30 -5.92 -1.20
CA VAL A 165 2.75 -7.28 -1.06
C VAL A 165 1.44 -7.35 -1.82
N TYR A 166 1.35 -8.34 -2.71
CA TYR A 166 0.17 -8.63 -3.50
C TYR A 166 -0.46 -9.93 -3.01
N GLN A 167 -1.76 -9.91 -2.74
CA GLN A 167 -2.49 -11.12 -2.34
C GLN A 167 -3.89 -11.15 -2.96
N VAL A 168 -4.45 -12.36 -3.05
CA VAL A 168 -5.83 -12.56 -3.48
C VAL A 168 -6.76 -11.99 -2.39
N PRO A 169 -7.80 -11.21 -2.74
CA PRO A 169 -8.71 -10.58 -1.78
C PRO A 169 -9.25 -11.54 -0.71
N THR A 170 -9.55 -12.78 -1.11
CA THR A 170 -10.11 -13.83 -0.24
C THR A 170 -9.20 -14.20 0.93
N ILE A 171 -7.87 -14.13 0.79
CA ILE A 171 -6.97 -14.46 1.91
C ILE A 171 -6.95 -13.31 2.92
N MET A 172 -7.08 -12.06 2.48
CA MET A 172 -7.18 -10.92 3.39
C MET A 172 -8.54 -10.93 4.12
N GLU A 173 -9.63 -11.32 3.46
CA GLU A 173 -10.94 -11.53 4.11
C GLU A 173 -10.80 -12.54 5.27
N LYS A 174 -10.15 -13.70 5.01
CA LYS A 174 -9.89 -14.72 6.03
C LYS A 174 -8.98 -14.26 7.19
N LEU A 175 -8.10 -13.29 6.97
CA LEU A 175 -7.20 -12.77 8.00
C LEU A 175 -7.82 -11.63 8.83
N ILE A 176 -8.86 -10.97 8.32
CA ILE A 176 -9.54 -9.84 9.00
C ILE A 176 -10.81 -10.30 9.73
N ASP A 177 -11.49 -11.35 9.26
CA ASP A 177 -12.69 -11.86 9.95
C ASP A 177 -12.35 -12.54 11.27
N GLU A 178 -12.40 -11.76 12.36
CA GLU A 178 -12.28 -12.20 13.76
C GLU A 178 -13.41 -13.16 14.20
N PHE A 179 -14.43 -13.38 13.36
CA PHE A 179 -15.62 -14.16 13.68
C PHE A 179 -15.70 -15.55 13.03
N GLY A 180 -14.63 -16.00 12.35
CA GLY A 180 -14.49 -17.42 11.99
C GLY A 180 -15.61 -18.00 11.11
N GLU A 181 -16.30 -17.19 10.28
CA GLU A 181 -17.16 -17.77 9.26
C GLU A 181 -16.27 -18.55 8.27
N GLU A 182 -16.39 -19.88 8.29
CA GLU A 182 -15.71 -20.77 7.35
C GLU A 182 -16.14 -20.42 5.92
N HIS A 183 -15.37 -19.54 5.27
CA HIS A 183 -15.46 -19.36 3.83
C HIS A 183 -14.86 -20.60 3.14
N ALA A 184 -15.72 -21.61 2.98
CA ALA A 184 -15.50 -22.91 2.34
C ALA A 184 -15.28 -22.82 0.82
N THR A 185 -14.80 -21.69 0.30
CA THR A 185 -14.53 -21.55 -1.14
C THR A 185 -13.15 -20.95 -1.36
N THR A 186 -12.19 -21.85 -1.53
CA THR A 186 -10.90 -21.66 -2.21
C THR A 186 -11.07 -21.42 -3.72
N LEU A 187 -12.15 -20.75 -4.14
CA LEU A 187 -12.33 -20.33 -5.51
C LEU A 187 -11.74 -18.94 -5.66
N THR A 188 -10.86 -18.77 -6.66
CA THR A 188 -10.35 -17.47 -7.07
C THR A 188 -11.52 -16.49 -7.16
N SER A 189 -11.50 -15.43 -6.33
CA SER A 189 -12.54 -14.40 -6.35
C SER A 189 -12.73 -13.94 -7.80
N LYS A 190 -13.95 -13.95 -8.34
CA LYS A 190 -14.21 -13.49 -9.71
C LYS A 190 -14.50 -12.00 -9.71
N THR A 191 -14.03 -11.30 -10.74
CA THR A 191 -14.42 -9.91 -10.99
C THR A 191 -15.91 -9.84 -11.36
N ARG A 192 -16.48 -8.64 -11.37
CA ARG A 192 -17.86 -8.40 -11.86
C ARG A 192 -18.12 -8.84 -13.31
N TYR A 193 -17.07 -9.22 -14.03
CA TYR A 193 -17.11 -9.67 -15.42
C TYR A 193 -16.88 -11.19 -15.56
N GLY A 194 -16.73 -11.92 -14.45
CA GLY A 194 -16.59 -13.38 -14.44
C GLY A 194 -15.15 -13.91 -14.57
N ASP A 195 -14.20 -13.03 -14.88
CA ASP A 195 -12.76 -13.34 -14.90
C ASP A 195 -12.18 -13.47 -13.49
N ASP A 196 -11.10 -14.22 -13.34
CA ASP A 196 -10.35 -14.34 -12.09
C ASP A 196 -9.84 -12.96 -11.61
N ALA A 197 -10.04 -12.66 -10.33
CA ALA A 197 -9.59 -11.40 -9.74
C ALA A 197 -8.07 -11.40 -9.59
N ASN A 198 -7.44 -10.43 -10.25
CA ASN A 198 -6.03 -10.15 -10.04
C ASN A 198 -5.72 -9.84 -8.58
N THR A 199 -4.51 -10.26 -8.16
CA THR A 199 -3.95 -9.96 -6.84
C THR A 199 -3.97 -8.46 -6.58
N ARG A 200 -4.39 -8.06 -5.37
CA ARG A 200 -4.42 -6.66 -4.93
C ARG A 200 -3.26 -6.38 -3.99
N VAL A 201 -2.80 -5.14 -3.97
CA VAL A 201 -1.84 -4.68 -2.97
C VAL A 201 -2.55 -4.65 -1.62
N ILE A 202 -2.01 -5.33 -0.61
CA ILE A 202 -2.57 -5.39 0.75
C ILE A 202 -1.71 -4.67 1.79
N GLY A 203 -0.43 -4.47 1.46
CA GLY A 203 0.57 -4.03 2.40
C GLY A 203 1.93 -3.82 1.75
N VAL A 204 2.91 -3.54 2.60
CA VAL A 204 4.31 -3.49 2.24
C VAL A 204 5.10 -4.43 3.15
N VAL A 205 6.22 -4.95 2.65
CA VAL A 205 7.12 -5.82 3.41
C VAL A 205 8.54 -5.27 3.38
N PHE A 206 9.20 -5.38 4.53
CA PHE A 206 10.62 -5.05 4.71
C PHE A 206 11.26 -6.11 5.61
N LYS A 207 12.27 -6.85 5.11
CA LYS A 207 13.01 -7.88 5.88
C LYS A 207 12.12 -8.75 6.81
N ALA A 208 11.06 -9.31 6.23
CA ALA A 208 10.02 -10.12 6.92
C ALA A 208 9.05 -9.37 7.86
N ALA A 209 9.27 -8.08 8.15
CA ALA A 209 8.25 -7.23 8.76
C ALA A 209 7.18 -6.89 7.71
N TYR A 210 5.96 -7.36 7.94
CA TYR A 210 4.80 -7.07 7.10
C TYR A 210 3.97 -5.94 7.71
N LEU A 211 3.68 -4.93 6.90
CA LEU A 211 2.82 -3.81 7.27
C LEU A 211 1.56 -3.83 6.42
N ALA A 212 0.44 -4.15 7.06
CA ALA A 212 -0.88 -4.07 6.45
C ALA A 212 -1.26 -2.60 6.27
N THR A 213 -1.41 -2.15 5.02
CA THR A 213 -1.78 -0.76 4.70
C THR A 213 -3.24 -0.63 4.29
N ARG A 214 -3.94 -1.77 4.13
CA ARG A 214 -5.35 -1.84 3.72
C ARG A 214 -6.17 -2.73 4.64
N GLY A 215 -6.45 -2.24 5.84
CA GLY A 215 -7.34 -2.92 6.80
C GLY A 215 -8.83 -2.63 6.62
N ARG A 216 -9.22 -1.67 5.78
CA ARG A 216 -10.63 -1.29 5.58
C ARG A 216 -11.14 -1.80 4.24
N GLN A 217 -12.17 -2.63 4.29
CA GLN A 217 -12.95 -3.01 3.11
C GLN A 217 -14.17 -2.10 2.98
N TRP A 218 -14.43 -1.65 1.75
CA TRP A 218 -15.62 -0.87 1.42
C TRP A 218 -16.51 -1.72 0.55
N LYS A 219 -17.71 -2.04 1.04
CA LYS A 219 -18.75 -2.71 0.27
C LYS A 219 -19.79 -1.67 -0.14
N THR A 220 -20.04 -1.57 -1.44
CA THR A 220 -21.17 -0.76 -1.93
C THR A 220 -22.41 -1.64 -1.91
N GLU A 221 -23.38 -1.30 -1.06
CA GLU A 221 -24.64 -2.03 -0.93
C GLU A 221 -25.82 -1.07 -1.04
N ASN A 222 -26.97 -1.58 -1.48
CA ASN A 222 -28.18 -0.77 -1.53
C ASN A 222 -28.56 -0.32 -0.11
N LYS A 223 -28.83 0.97 0.07
CA LYS A 223 -29.11 1.58 1.38
C LYS A 223 -30.28 0.91 2.10
N GLU A 224 -31.36 0.59 1.41
CA GLU A 224 -32.53 -0.07 2.03
C GLU A 224 -32.21 -1.49 2.48
N LYS A 225 -31.43 -2.22 1.68
CA LYS A 225 -30.96 -3.57 2.02
C LYS A 225 -30.02 -3.54 3.23
N PHE A 226 -29.10 -2.59 3.28
CA PHE A 226 -28.22 -2.36 4.43
C PHE A 226 -29.03 -2.08 5.69
N LEU A 227 -29.94 -1.09 5.67
CA LEU A 227 -30.78 -0.72 6.81
C LEU A 227 -31.64 -1.89 7.31
N ARG A 228 -32.18 -2.70 6.40
CA ARG A 228 -32.93 -3.91 6.75
C ARG A 228 -32.05 -4.96 7.43
N GLY A 229 -30.82 -5.15 6.93
CA GLY A 229 -29.82 -6.03 7.54
C GLY A 229 -29.40 -5.57 8.93
N THR A 230 -29.09 -4.29 9.12
CA THR A 230 -28.73 -3.71 10.43
C THR A 230 -29.87 -3.86 11.43
N LYS A 231 -31.11 -3.62 11.01
CA LYS A 231 -32.29 -3.80 11.86
C LYS A 231 -32.43 -5.25 12.32
N ARG A 232 -32.17 -6.21 11.42
CA ARG A 232 -32.21 -7.66 11.70
C ARG A 232 -31.11 -8.10 12.68
N ILE A 233 -29.88 -7.58 12.52
CA ILE A 233 -28.77 -7.82 13.43
C ILE A 233 -29.10 -7.25 14.82
N MET A 234 -29.61 -6.03 14.90
CA MET A 234 -29.98 -5.45 16.20
C MET A 234 -31.07 -6.27 16.88
N THR A 235 -32.10 -6.72 16.17
CA THR A 235 -33.11 -7.63 16.76
C THR A 235 -32.49 -8.94 17.23
N GLY A 236 -31.63 -9.59 16.45
CA GLY A 236 -31.01 -10.86 16.87
C GLY A 236 -30.04 -10.68 18.04
N VAL A 237 -29.38 -9.53 18.13
CA VAL A 237 -28.53 -9.17 19.28
C VAL A 237 -29.41 -8.93 20.51
N THR A 238 -30.53 -8.20 20.39
CA THR A 238 -31.50 -8.03 21.48
C THR A 238 -32.06 -9.37 21.95
N ASP A 239 -32.41 -10.28 21.03
CA ASP A 239 -32.89 -11.63 21.38
C ASP A 239 -31.83 -12.42 22.17
N ILE A 240 -30.55 -12.30 21.82
CA ILE A 240 -29.45 -12.93 22.57
C ILE A 240 -29.31 -12.31 23.96
N PHE A 241 -29.35 -10.98 24.07
CA PHE A 241 -29.32 -10.29 25.36
C PHE A 241 -30.51 -10.68 26.25
N GLU A 242 -31.72 -10.77 25.69
CA GLU A 242 -32.93 -11.22 26.39
C GLU A 242 -32.83 -12.68 26.85
N VAL A 243 -32.23 -13.56 26.05
CA VAL A 243 -31.96 -14.96 26.44
C VAL A 243 -30.94 -15.03 27.57
N LEU A 244 -29.82 -14.30 27.45
CA LEU A 244 -28.77 -14.25 28.47
C LEU A 244 -29.28 -13.65 29.80
N GLU A 245 -30.15 -12.65 29.72
CA GLU A 245 -30.78 -12.03 30.89
C GLU A 245 -31.82 -12.96 31.54
N ARG A 246 -32.62 -13.67 30.74
CA ARG A 246 -33.57 -14.69 31.21
C ARG A 246 -32.86 -15.89 31.86
N GLU A 247 -31.73 -16.30 31.32
CA GLU A 247 -30.93 -17.43 31.82
C GLU A 247 -30.00 -17.03 32.98
N GLY A 248 -29.90 -15.74 33.30
CA GLY A 248 -29.07 -15.23 34.39
C GLY A 248 -27.57 -15.41 34.15
N GLU A 249 -27.13 -15.61 32.90
CA GLU A 249 -25.72 -15.86 32.55
C GLU A 249 -24.81 -14.70 32.95
N TYR A 250 -25.33 -13.47 32.96
CA TYR A 250 -24.61 -12.30 33.49
C TYR A 250 -24.24 -12.43 34.98
N GLN A 251 -25.07 -13.11 35.77
CA GLN A 251 -24.78 -13.36 37.19
C GLN A 251 -23.66 -14.38 37.33
N ARG A 252 -23.68 -15.46 36.53
CA ARG A 252 -22.62 -16.48 36.51
C ARG A 252 -21.26 -15.92 36.08
N MET A 253 -21.25 -15.08 35.05
CA MET A 253 -20.02 -14.43 34.59
C MET A 253 -19.43 -13.47 35.65
N ALA A 254 -20.30 -12.79 36.41
CA ALA A 254 -19.87 -11.93 37.52
C ALA A 254 -19.31 -12.74 38.70
N ASP A 255 -19.94 -13.88 39.02
CA ASP A 255 -19.48 -14.80 40.06
C ASP A 255 -18.11 -15.42 39.68
N GLU A 256 -17.93 -15.87 38.43
CA GLU A 256 -16.64 -16.39 37.95
C GLU A 256 -15.53 -15.33 37.99
N GLN A 257 -15.82 -14.09 37.60
CA GLN A 257 -14.85 -12.99 37.70
C GLN A 257 -14.50 -12.66 39.16
N TYR A 258 -15.49 -12.71 40.05
CA TYR A 258 -15.27 -12.52 41.48
C TYR A 258 -14.38 -13.63 42.06
N ASP A 259 -14.63 -14.88 41.71
CA ASP A 259 -13.81 -16.02 42.15
C ASP A 259 -12.37 -15.95 41.62
N GLN A 260 -12.19 -15.57 40.35
CA GLN A 260 -10.85 -15.34 39.78
C GLN A 260 -10.11 -14.21 40.49
N TYR A 261 -10.81 -13.13 40.84
CA TYR A 261 -10.23 -12.01 41.59
C TYR A 261 -9.85 -12.42 43.02
N GLN A 262 -10.67 -13.25 43.70
CA GLN A 262 -10.34 -13.81 45.01
C GLN A 262 -9.10 -14.71 44.95
N GLN A 263 -9.00 -15.59 43.95
CA GLN A 263 -7.81 -16.42 43.73
C GLN A 263 -6.55 -15.59 43.48
N TYR A 264 -6.68 -14.49 42.73
CA TYR A 264 -5.58 -13.56 42.51
C TYR A 264 -5.14 -12.87 43.81
N LEU A 265 -6.07 -12.36 44.62
CA LEU A 265 -5.76 -11.75 45.91
C LEU A 265 -5.09 -12.74 46.87
N GLN A 266 -5.59 -13.98 46.93
CA GLN A 266 -5.01 -15.03 47.75
C GLN A 266 -3.58 -15.35 47.33
N ARG A 267 -3.30 -15.39 46.02
CA ARG A 267 -1.95 -15.55 45.48
C ARG A 267 -1.03 -14.38 45.82
N VAL A 268 -1.55 -13.15 45.81
CA VAL A 268 -0.81 -11.97 46.23
C VAL A 268 -0.49 -12.03 47.72
N ASP A 269 -1.43 -12.42 48.56
CA ASP A 269 -1.21 -12.59 50.00
C ASP A 269 -0.18 -13.68 50.29
N GLU A 270 -0.25 -14.82 49.58
CA GLU A 270 0.76 -15.88 49.65
C GLU A 270 2.16 -15.38 49.25
N LEU A 271 2.27 -14.67 48.12
CA LEU A 271 3.54 -14.09 47.65
C LEU A 271 4.07 -13.04 48.63
N THR A 272 3.18 -12.27 49.25
CA THR A 272 3.51 -11.26 50.26
C THR A 272 4.00 -11.95 51.54
N ALA A 273 3.35 -13.03 51.98
CA ALA A 273 3.80 -13.84 53.11
C ALA A 273 5.18 -14.46 52.84
N PHE A 274 5.45 -14.93 51.62
CA PHE A 274 6.78 -15.39 51.20
C PHE A 274 7.84 -14.27 51.19
N ALA A 275 7.45 -13.05 50.84
CA ALA A 275 8.36 -11.90 50.82
C ALA A 275 8.74 -11.37 52.23
N PHE A 276 7.90 -11.64 53.23
CA PHE A 276 8.09 -11.19 54.62
C PHE A 276 8.44 -12.32 55.61
N ASP A 277 8.63 -13.56 55.14
CA ASP A 277 9.23 -14.62 55.94
C ASP A 277 10.75 -14.45 55.99
N GLU A 278 11.22 -13.65 56.97
CA GLU A 278 12.65 -13.42 57.26
C GLU A 278 13.44 -14.72 57.57
N SER A 279 12.78 -15.86 57.74
CA SER A 279 13.45 -17.15 58.02
C SER A 279 14.05 -17.84 56.78
N GLN A 280 13.68 -17.41 55.56
CA GLN A 280 14.10 -18.04 54.29
C GLN A 280 15.21 -17.28 53.55
N TRP A 281 15.64 -16.11 54.04
CA TRP A 281 16.80 -15.42 53.49
C TRP A 281 18.07 -16.07 54.06
N PRO A 282 18.89 -16.79 53.25
CA PRO A 282 20.19 -17.22 53.72
C PRO A 282 20.98 -15.97 54.11
N ALA A 283 21.46 -15.93 55.35
CA ALA A 283 22.33 -14.86 55.82
C ALA A 283 23.48 -14.70 54.83
N PHE A 284 23.45 -13.62 54.04
CA PHE A 284 24.61 -13.18 53.27
C PHE A 284 25.64 -12.70 54.29
N VAL A 285 26.52 -13.61 54.67
CA VAL A 285 27.76 -13.34 55.40
C VAL A 285 28.82 -13.03 54.35
N GLY A 286 29.33 -11.80 54.34
CA GLY A 286 30.47 -11.37 53.53
C GLY A 286 30.24 -10.08 52.77
#